data_AF-A0A657AQW4-F1
#
_entry.id   AF-A0A657AQW4-F1
#
_cell.length_a   1.000
_cell.length_b   1.000
_cell.length_c   1.000
_cell.angle_alpha   90.00
_cell.angle_beta   90.00
_cell.angle_gamma   90.00
#
_symmetry.space_group_name_H-M   'P 1'
#
loop_
_entity.id
_entity.type
_entity.pdbx_description
1 polymer ?
#
loop_
_entity_poly.entity_id
_entity_poly.type
_entity_poly.pdbx_seq_one_letter_code
_entity_poly.pdbx_strand_id
1 'polypeptide(L)'
;AGCSSSDGGGSSAQPAYSFESQFEAGESSISYSGQTARQVLISDLKSLIAGDFATATVASDVLDELNALYDANSGGDIDNTNYLLTKGAETLSPGPTYGDISTGKDLKEKIAGEDNSLRHTTLRGWATGLDANPTPDEFVQYLFGIVAANAVDPSVRLNPVDAGDALPPYLTVTGVDLQQLTNKFLLMSVAYSQGTGDYLSDDLGNGKGINASAEQTVKSGVPKPYSGLEHAWDEAFGYFGAARDYDLYTDAEIRNHSSAEGNPRGEGYFDTNGDGEIDLRSEINFAAAVNAAKRDFGSSDDAKTNFTTAIFDAFVTGRSLITESGADVDLVELEAQRDIIVNNWEKVYAATAVHYINDTLQDMNDFGTNDYSFRNHAKHWSELKGFVMGLQFNPNALISITDIETINTNLGDAPVLSTADTTTINNYRASLIASRDILQAAYNFADENMGDANGENGW
;
A
#
# COMPACT_ATOMS: atom_id res chain seq x y z
N ALA A 1 30.60 12.32 -39.07
CA ALA A 1 30.09 13.64 -39.50
C ALA A 1 28.58 13.53 -39.59
N GLY A 2 27.77 14.20 -38.79
CA GLY A 2 28.06 15.16 -37.74
C GLY A 2 26.96 15.14 -36.68
N CYS A 3 27.35 15.57 -35.48
CA CYS A 3 26.45 15.98 -34.41
C CYS A 3 25.46 17.03 -34.90
N SER A 4 24.21 16.95 -34.43
CA SER A 4 23.44 18.14 -34.08
C SER A 4 23.10 18.04 -32.60
N SER A 5 23.92 18.70 -31.80
CA SER A 5 23.50 19.24 -30.51
C SER A 5 22.39 20.26 -30.75
N SER A 6 21.22 20.03 -30.17
CA SER A 6 20.21 21.06 -29.97
C SER A 6 19.66 20.88 -28.56
N ASP A 7 20.17 21.74 -27.68
CA ASP A 7 19.54 22.40 -26.54
C ASP A 7 18.77 21.57 -25.53
N GLY A 8 19.35 21.52 -24.32
CA GLY A 8 18.64 21.24 -23.08
C GLY A 8 17.60 22.33 -22.83
N GLY A 9 16.34 21.97 -23.02
CA GLY A 9 15.19 22.55 -22.36
C GLY A 9 14.36 21.37 -21.87
N GLY A 10 14.22 21.22 -20.55
CA GLY A 10 13.31 20.25 -19.96
C GLY A 10 11.91 20.51 -20.50
N SER A 11 11.42 19.64 -21.37
CA SER A 11 10.03 19.68 -21.80
C SER A 11 9.16 19.37 -20.60
N SER A 12 8.46 20.39 -20.08
CA SER A 12 7.37 20.26 -19.11
C SER A 12 6.15 19.62 -19.78
N ALA A 13 6.24 18.33 -20.13
CA ALA A 13 5.08 17.59 -20.60
C ALA A 13 4.00 17.69 -19.51
N GLN A 14 2.79 18.11 -19.90
CA GLN A 14 1.68 18.19 -18.95
C GLN A 14 1.38 16.78 -18.43
N PRO A 15 1.22 16.59 -17.11
CA PRO A 15 0.82 15.30 -16.55
C PRO A 15 -0.46 14.79 -17.20
N ALA A 16 -0.54 13.49 -17.53
CA ALA A 16 -1.76 12.94 -18.14
C ALA A 16 -2.96 12.96 -17.17
N TYR A 17 -2.72 12.88 -15.86
CA TYR A 17 -3.78 13.05 -14.86
C TYR A 17 -3.95 14.54 -14.49
N SER A 18 -4.41 15.33 -15.46
CA SER A 18 -4.62 16.78 -15.35
C SER A 18 -5.98 17.15 -15.92
N PHE A 19 -6.89 17.61 -15.05
CA PHE A 19 -8.27 17.93 -15.40
C PHE A 19 -8.64 19.33 -14.91
N GLU A 20 -9.03 20.20 -15.86
CA GLU A 20 -9.61 21.52 -15.58
C GLU A 20 -11.08 21.35 -15.19
N SER A 21 -11.54 22.18 -14.28
CA SER A 21 -12.93 22.20 -13.83
C SER A 21 -13.88 22.64 -14.93
N GLN A 22 -14.93 21.84 -15.14
CA GLN A 22 -16.08 22.23 -15.95
C GLN A 22 -16.99 23.26 -15.24
N PHE A 23 -16.79 23.49 -13.94
CA PHE A 23 -17.62 24.39 -13.11
C PHE A 23 -16.93 25.73 -12.82
N GLU A 24 -15.60 25.76 -12.76
CA GLU A 24 -14.79 26.93 -12.39
C GLU A 24 -13.59 27.07 -13.33
N ALA A 25 -13.70 27.94 -14.35
CA ALA A 25 -12.66 28.08 -15.37
C ALA A 25 -11.29 28.46 -14.78
N GLY A 26 -10.24 27.77 -15.22
CA GLY A 26 -8.87 27.94 -14.73
C GLY A 26 -8.52 27.22 -13.44
N GLU A 27 -9.49 26.57 -12.78
CA GLU A 27 -9.26 25.76 -11.58
C GLU A 27 -9.13 24.28 -11.93
N SER A 28 -8.36 23.52 -11.13
CA SER A 28 -8.36 22.06 -11.24
C SER A 28 -9.58 21.47 -10.55
N SER A 29 -10.20 20.46 -11.17
CA SER A 29 -11.25 19.66 -10.54
C SER A 29 -10.70 18.55 -9.63
N ILE A 30 -9.39 18.28 -9.66
CA ILE A 30 -8.81 17.13 -8.97
C ILE A 30 -8.71 17.38 -7.47
N SER A 31 -9.32 16.50 -6.65
CA SER A 31 -9.26 16.60 -5.19
C SER A 31 -9.27 15.24 -4.50
N TYR A 32 -8.16 14.95 -3.79
CA TYR A 32 -7.99 13.73 -2.97
C TYR A 32 -7.03 13.95 -1.78
N SER A 33 -6.97 15.17 -1.26
CA SER A 33 -6.01 15.54 -0.19
C SER A 33 -6.08 14.64 1.05
N GLY A 34 -7.28 14.12 1.39
CA GLY A 34 -7.47 13.22 2.52
C GLY A 34 -6.80 11.86 2.32
N GLN A 35 -6.66 11.40 1.08
CA GLN A 35 -6.00 10.17 0.71
C GLN A 35 -4.48 10.33 0.82
N THR A 36 -3.95 11.45 0.31
CA THR A 36 -2.54 11.81 0.50
C THR A 36 -2.17 11.85 1.98
N ALA A 37 -2.97 12.51 2.83
CA ALA A 37 -2.71 12.57 4.27
C ALA A 37 -2.60 11.17 4.89
N ARG A 38 -3.47 10.22 4.49
CA ARG A 38 -3.42 8.84 4.97
C ARG A 38 -2.23 8.04 4.45
N GLN A 39 -1.79 8.27 3.21
CA GLN A 39 -0.54 7.67 2.71
C GLN A 39 0.66 8.10 3.57
N VAL A 40 0.74 9.39 3.91
CA VAL A 40 1.80 9.92 4.78
C VAL A 40 1.68 9.37 6.21
N LEU A 41 0.47 9.32 6.79
CA LEU A 41 0.24 8.69 8.11
C LEU A 41 0.67 7.22 8.14
N ILE A 42 0.34 6.41 7.13
CA ILE A 42 0.76 4.99 7.06
C ILE A 42 2.29 4.87 6.95
N SER A 43 2.93 5.76 6.18
CA SER A 43 4.39 5.81 6.05
C SER A 43 5.06 6.21 7.37
N ASP A 44 4.51 7.18 8.07
CA ASP A 44 5.09 7.70 9.29
C ASP A 44 4.84 6.78 10.49
N LEU A 45 3.67 6.16 10.57
CA LEU A 45 3.39 5.12 11.56
C LEU A 45 4.35 3.94 11.41
N LYS A 46 4.71 3.55 10.17
CA LYS A 46 5.78 2.58 9.93
C LYS A 46 7.11 3.06 10.54
N SER A 47 7.47 4.31 10.33
CA SER A 47 8.71 4.90 10.87
C SER A 47 8.69 4.98 12.41
N LEU A 48 7.53 5.32 12.99
CA LEU A 48 7.32 5.38 14.42
C LEU A 48 7.45 4.00 15.07
N ILE A 49 6.85 2.95 14.50
CA ILE A 49 7.01 1.56 14.99
C ILE A 49 8.47 1.09 14.92
N ALA A 50 9.26 1.60 13.95
CA ALA A 50 10.70 1.35 13.87
C ALA A 50 11.51 1.97 15.02
N GLY A 51 10.91 2.92 15.74
CA GLY A 51 11.51 3.58 16.89
C GLY A 51 11.99 2.57 17.94
N ASP A 52 13.02 2.95 18.69
CA ASP A 52 13.58 2.06 19.72
C ASP A 52 12.72 2.02 20.99
N PHE A 53 11.83 3.01 21.17
CA PHE A 53 11.07 3.28 22.41
C PHE A 53 11.93 3.08 23.67
N ALA A 54 13.24 3.32 23.58
CA ALA A 54 14.22 2.79 24.55
C ALA A 54 14.11 3.46 25.92
N THR A 55 13.45 4.62 25.98
CA THR A 55 13.14 5.35 27.21
C THR A 55 11.77 5.04 27.78
N ALA A 56 10.92 4.29 27.05
CA ALA A 56 9.59 3.96 27.53
C ALA A 56 9.68 2.99 28.72
N THR A 57 9.01 3.35 29.81
CA THR A 57 8.92 2.51 31.01
C THR A 57 7.52 1.95 31.25
N VAL A 58 6.53 2.42 30.49
CA VAL A 58 5.12 2.03 30.60
C VAL A 58 4.58 1.74 29.20
N ALA A 59 3.98 0.55 29.02
CA ALA A 59 3.48 0.12 27.72
C ALA A 59 2.34 1.03 27.21
N SER A 60 1.53 1.59 28.11
CA SER A 60 0.47 2.54 27.72
C SER A 60 1.03 3.78 27.03
N ASP A 61 2.19 4.28 27.43
CA ASP A 61 2.77 5.50 26.82
C ASP A 61 3.15 5.24 25.35
N VAL A 62 3.68 4.03 25.06
CA VAL A 62 3.99 3.60 23.68
C VAL A 62 2.71 3.42 22.88
N LEU A 63 1.68 2.83 23.48
CA LEU A 63 0.38 2.64 22.82
C LEU A 63 -0.30 3.97 22.51
N ASP A 64 -0.22 4.95 23.42
CA ASP A 64 -0.75 6.30 23.23
C ASP A 64 0.00 7.02 22.10
N GLU A 65 1.33 6.87 22.03
CA GLU A 65 2.15 7.44 20.95
C GLU A 65 1.80 6.85 19.58
N LEU A 66 1.62 5.53 19.48
CA LEU A 66 1.17 4.87 18.25
C LEU A 66 -0.25 5.29 17.86
N ASN A 67 -1.16 5.35 18.83
CA ASN A 67 -2.55 5.76 18.58
C ASN A 67 -2.69 7.23 18.21
N ALA A 68 -1.77 8.10 18.65
CA ALA A 68 -1.75 9.51 18.28
C ALA A 68 -1.63 9.76 16.77
N LEU A 69 -1.10 8.81 15.99
CA LEU A 69 -1.07 8.87 14.51
C LEU A 69 -2.12 7.97 13.84
N TYR A 70 -2.84 7.15 14.60
CA TYR A 70 -3.79 6.17 14.06
C TYR A 70 -5.26 6.58 14.24
N ASP A 71 -5.63 7.10 15.42
CA ASP A 71 -7.01 7.44 15.80
C ASP A 71 -7.05 8.88 16.34
N ALA A 72 -7.74 9.79 15.65
CA ALA A 72 -7.87 11.18 16.08
C ALA A 72 -8.60 11.33 17.42
N ASN A 73 -9.34 10.31 17.86
CA ASN A 73 -10.06 10.29 19.13
C ASN A 73 -9.23 9.74 20.31
N SER A 74 -7.99 9.31 20.06
CA SER A 74 -7.08 8.79 21.09
C SER A 74 -6.51 9.87 22.02
N GLY A 75 -6.76 11.15 21.73
CA GLY A 75 -6.26 12.30 22.51
C GLY A 75 -5.04 13.00 21.91
N GLY A 76 -4.53 12.52 20.78
CA GLY A 76 -3.54 13.21 19.95
C GLY A 76 -4.14 14.34 19.09
N ASP A 77 -3.27 15.19 18.55
CA ASP A 77 -3.63 16.26 17.61
C ASP A 77 -2.91 16.01 16.28
N ILE A 78 -3.49 15.12 15.46
CA ILE A 78 -2.91 14.74 14.16
C ILE A 78 -2.70 15.98 13.29
N ASP A 79 -3.69 16.87 13.21
CA ASP A 79 -3.65 18.04 12.33
C ASP A 79 -2.45 18.97 12.63
N ASN A 80 -2.08 19.13 13.90
CA ASN A 80 -0.94 19.97 14.31
C ASN A 80 0.38 19.19 14.49
N THR A 81 0.40 17.89 14.20
CA THR A 81 1.62 17.08 14.29
C THR A 81 2.41 17.17 12.99
N ASN A 82 3.72 17.42 13.08
CA ASN A 82 4.61 17.38 11.93
C ASN A 82 4.72 15.96 11.39
N TYR A 83 4.63 15.78 10.07
CA TYR A 83 4.93 14.48 9.47
C TYR A 83 6.43 14.14 9.58
N LEU A 84 6.74 12.84 9.60
CA LEU A 84 8.10 12.29 9.64
C LEU A 84 8.67 12.05 8.23
N LEU A 85 7.80 12.02 7.21
CA LEU A 85 8.18 11.80 5.82
C LEU A 85 9.21 12.84 5.37
N THR A 86 10.29 12.34 4.77
CA THR A 86 11.34 13.17 4.16
C THR A 86 11.70 12.62 2.78
N LYS A 87 12.11 13.51 1.88
CA LYS A 87 12.63 13.17 0.55
C LYS A 87 14.00 13.82 0.36
N GLY A 88 15.01 13.27 1.00
CA GLY A 88 16.37 13.82 0.94
C GLY A 88 16.44 15.25 1.48
N ALA A 89 16.95 16.17 0.67
CA ALA A 89 17.05 17.60 1.00
C ALA A 89 15.89 18.45 0.46
N GLU A 90 14.92 17.82 -0.21
CA GLU A 90 13.79 18.52 -0.83
C GLU A 90 12.84 19.11 0.20
N THR A 91 12.20 20.23 -0.16
CA THR A 91 11.10 20.81 0.61
C THR A 91 9.80 20.14 0.19
N LEU A 92 9.05 19.60 1.15
CA LEU A 92 7.76 18.95 0.89
C LEU A 92 6.62 19.94 1.10
N SER A 93 5.67 19.97 0.17
CA SER A 93 4.48 20.81 0.24
C SER A 93 3.21 19.99 0.00
N PRO A 94 2.05 20.37 0.58
CA PRO A 94 1.88 21.24 1.74
C PRO A 94 2.59 20.69 3.00
N GLY A 95 2.99 21.55 3.92
CA GLY A 95 3.64 21.12 5.16
C GLY A 95 3.95 22.26 6.14
N PRO A 96 4.48 21.93 7.33
CA PRO A 96 5.04 20.62 7.70
C PRO A 96 4.08 19.66 8.43
N THR A 97 2.81 19.99 8.64
CA THR A 97 1.89 19.15 9.43
C THR A 97 0.95 18.28 8.58
N TYR A 98 0.36 17.24 9.18
CA TYR A 98 -0.68 16.46 8.51
C TYR A 98 -1.90 17.32 8.14
N GLY A 99 -2.25 18.29 8.99
CA GLY A 99 -3.35 19.22 8.75
C GLY A 99 -3.13 20.14 7.55
N ASP A 100 -1.87 20.49 7.23
CA ASP A 100 -1.53 21.23 6.01
C ASP A 100 -1.85 20.41 4.75
N ILE A 101 -1.67 19.09 4.81
CA ILE A 101 -2.07 18.17 3.75
C ILE A 101 -3.60 18.06 3.71
N SER A 102 -4.25 17.74 4.82
CA SER A 102 -5.71 17.69 4.91
C SER A 102 -6.14 17.57 6.37
N THR A 103 -7.02 18.47 6.83
CA THR A 103 -7.52 18.50 8.21
C THR A 103 -8.51 17.36 8.49
N GLY A 104 -8.50 16.85 9.73
CA GLY A 104 -9.45 15.86 10.24
C GLY A 104 -9.31 14.52 9.53
N LYS A 105 -8.06 14.04 9.34
CA LYS A 105 -7.77 12.74 8.75
C LYS A 105 -7.05 11.87 9.76
N ASP A 106 -7.55 10.66 9.95
CA ASP A 106 -6.87 9.57 10.65
C ASP A 106 -6.95 8.28 9.84
N LEU A 107 -6.38 7.19 10.37
CA LEU A 107 -6.41 5.88 9.73
C LEU A 107 -7.60 5.04 10.18
N LYS A 108 -7.95 5.11 11.46
CA LYS A 108 -9.02 4.30 12.05
C LYS A 108 -10.37 4.53 11.38
N GLU A 109 -10.77 5.77 11.09
CA GLU A 109 -12.07 6.03 10.45
C GLU A 109 -12.17 5.40 9.05
N LYS A 110 -11.06 5.04 8.43
CA LYS A 110 -10.99 4.48 7.07
C LYS A 110 -10.44 3.05 7.02
N ILE A 111 -10.28 2.40 8.18
CA ILE A 111 -9.93 0.99 8.18
C ILE A 111 -11.18 0.16 7.80
N ALA A 112 -10.95 -0.91 7.05
CA ALA A 112 -12.02 -1.77 6.54
C ALA A 112 -12.94 -2.22 7.68
N GLY A 113 -14.25 -1.94 7.55
CA GLY A 113 -15.24 -2.25 8.58
C GLY A 113 -15.73 -1.05 9.40
N GLU A 114 -15.03 0.08 9.38
CA GLU A 114 -15.39 1.26 10.18
C GLU A 114 -16.32 2.24 9.44
N ASP A 115 -15.96 2.70 8.25
CA ASP A 115 -16.83 3.61 7.46
C ASP A 115 -17.90 2.88 6.64
N ASN A 116 -17.65 1.61 6.33
CA ASN A 116 -18.49 0.71 5.57
C ASN A 116 -18.45 -0.68 6.22
N SER A 117 -19.55 -1.43 6.11
CA SER A 117 -19.61 -2.78 6.68
C SER A 117 -18.54 -3.70 6.08
N LEU A 118 -17.86 -4.45 6.94
CA LEU A 118 -16.88 -5.44 6.52
C LEU A 118 -17.56 -6.54 5.70
N ARG A 119 -17.11 -6.73 4.46
CA ARG A 119 -17.75 -7.62 3.47
C ARG A 119 -17.86 -9.08 3.94
N HIS A 120 -16.82 -9.58 4.61
CA HIS A 120 -16.77 -10.95 5.15
C HIS A 120 -17.13 -11.06 6.63
N THR A 121 -17.80 -10.03 7.17
CA THR A 121 -18.29 -9.85 8.56
C THR A 121 -17.25 -9.92 9.69
N THR A 122 -16.11 -10.56 9.45
CA THR A 122 -14.96 -10.63 10.36
C THR A 122 -13.68 -10.76 9.56
N LEU A 123 -12.58 -10.29 10.12
CA LEU A 123 -11.24 -10.45 9.58
C LEU A 123 -10.87 -11.93 9.54
N ARG A 124 -10.44 -12.40 8.36
CA ARG A 124 -9.90 -13.75 8.16
C ARG A 124 -8.38 -13.73 8.10
N GLY A 125 -7.78 -14.85 8.51
CA GLY A 125 -6.36 -15.13 8.27
C GLY A 125 -5.43 -14.89 9.45
N TRP A 126 -5.93 -14.57 10.65
CA TRP A 126 -5.15 -14.53 11.88
C TRP A 126 -5.97 -15.11 13.04
N ALA A 127 -5.35 -15.92 13.91
CA ALA A 127 -6.05 -16.56 15.03
C ALA A 127 -5.49 -16.19 16.40
N THR A 128 -4.18 -16.05 16.52
CA THR A 128 -3.49 -15.95 17.81
C THR A 128 -3.75 -14.59 18.47
N GLY A 129 -4.26 -14.59 19.71
CA GLY A 129 -4.41 -13.37 20.50
C GLY A 129 -5.61 -12.49 20.13
N LEU A 130 -6.44 -12.93 19.19
CA LEU A 130 -7.69 -12.26 18.80
C LEU A 130 -8.91 -13.05 19.30
N ASP A 131 -10.08 -12.42 19.26
CA ASP A 131 -11.33 -13.07 19.60
C ASP A 131 -11.86 -13.94 18.44
N ALA A 132 -13.11 -14.42 18.54
CA ALA A 132 -13.69 -15.29 17.52
C ALA A 132 -14.14 -14.57 16.24
N ASN A 133 -14.37 -13.25 16.30
CA ASN A 133 -14.83 -12.45 15.17
C ASN A 133 -14.05 -11.13 15.08
N PRO A 134 -12.71 -11.19 14.92
CA PRO A 134 -11.90 -9.99 15.01
C PRO A 134 -12.26 -8.97 13.93
N THR A 135 -12.09 -7.70 14.24
CA THR A 135 -12.10 -6.60 13.27
C THR A 135 -10.68 -6.26 12.81
N PRO A 136 -10.53 -5.57 11.65
CA PRO A 136 -9.25 -5.00 11.24
C PRO A 136 -8.66 -4.02 12.26
N ASP A 137 -9.48 -3.20 12.94
CA ASP A 137 -9.03 -2.31 14.01
C ASP A 137 -8.45 -3.08 15.19
N GLU A 138 -9.15 -4.12 15.65
CA GLU A 138 -8.69 -4.99 16.73
C GLU A 138 -7.35 -5.65 16.40
N PHE A 139 -7.12 -6.01 15.13
CA PHE A 139 -5.83 -6.55 14.71
C PHE A 139 -4.71 -5.49 14.77
N VAL A 140 -4.96 -4.25 14.34
CA VAL A 140 -3.96 -3.17 14.47
C VAL A 140 -3.64 -2.90 15.94
N GLN A 141 -4.67 -2.81 16.80
CA GLN A 141 -4.48 -2.62 18.24
C GLN A 141 -3.74 -3.80 18.89
N TYR A 142 -3.98 -5.03 18.44
CA TYR A 142 -3.22 -6.20 18.86
C TYR A 142 -1.73 -6.07 18.52
N LEU A 143 -1.40 -5.67 17.29
CA LEU A 143 0.00 -5.47 16.88
C LEU A 143 0.68 -4.34 17.67
N PHE A 144 -0.01 -3.21 17.87
CA PHE A 144 0.49 -2.12 18.72
C PHE A 144 0.73 -2.58 20.17
N GLY A 145 -0.18 -3.39 20.71
CA GLY A 145 -0.03 -3.97 22.05
C GLY A 145 1.24 -4.82 22.18
N ILE A 146 1.61 -5.57 21.14
CA ILE A 146 2.85 -6.35 21.14
C ILE A 146 4.08 -5.42 21.10
N VAL A 147 4.08 -4.41 20.23
CA VAL A 147 5.18 -3.41 20.17
C VAL A 147 5.37 -2.75 21.53
N ALA A 148 4.29 -2.28 22.13
CA ALA A 148 4.29 -1.63 23.44
C ALA A 148 4.79 -2.53 24.57
N ALA A 149 4.38 -3.80 24.58
CA ALA A 149 4.86 -4.78 25.56
C ALA A 149 6.37 -5.06 25.38
N ASN A 150 6.82 -5.25 24.14
CA ASN A 150 8.22 -5.52 23.82
C ASN A 150 9.13 -4.31 24.15
N ALA A 151 8.64 -3.08 23.98
CA ALA A 151 9.38 -1.86 24.26
C ALA A 151 9.82 -1.78 25.74
N VAL A 152 8.94 -2.18 26.66
CA VAL A 152 9.18 -2.08 28.11
C VAL A 152 9.76 -3.34 28.74
N ASP A 153 9.83 -4.45 28.00
CA ASP A 153 10.42 -5.71 28.46
C ASP A 153 11.53 -6.20 27.49
N PRO A 154 12.80 -5.83 27.74
CA PRO A 154 13.93 -6.32 26.95
C PRO A 154 14.13 -7.85 27.04
N SER A 155 13.59 -8.54 28.05
CA SER A 155 13.82 -9.97 28.25
C SER A 155 13.10 -10.83 27.21
N VAL A 156 12.05 -10.30 26.58
CA VAL A 156 11.30 -10.97 25.51
C VAL A 156 11.87 -10.68 24.12
N ARG A 157 13.01 -10.00 24.01
CA ARG A 157 13.62 -9.56 22.75
C ARG A 157 14.96 -10.23 22.44
N LEU A 158 15.12 -11.49 22.80
CA LEU A 158 16.33 -12.25 22.52
C LEU A 158 16.19 -13.02 21.20
N ASN A 159 17.09 -12.77 20.26
CA ASN A 159 17.06 -13.45 18.98
C ASN A 159 17.22 -14.98 19.19
N PRO A 160 16.25 -15.81 18.73
CA PRO A 160 16.24 -17.24 19.01
C PRO A 160 17.33 -18.02 18.27
N VAL A 161 17.96 -17.42 17.25
CA VAL A 161 19.01 -18.05 16.45
C VAL A 161 20.40 -17.46 16.69
N ASP A 162 20.47 -16.32 17.36
CA ASP A 162 21.71 -15.67 17.78
C ASP A 162 21.55 -15.08 19.20
N ALA A 163 21.98 -15.83 20.21
CA ALA A 163 21.80 -15.44 21.62
C ALA A 163 22.51 -14.12 22.02
N GLY A 164 23.36 -13.55 21.16
CA GLY A 164 24.01 -12.25 21.38
C GLY A 164 23.28 -11.05 20.77
N ASP A 165 22.26 -11.28 19.93
CA ASP A 165 21.53 -10.22 19.22
C ASP A 165 20.23 -9.86 19.96
N ALA A 166 20.12 -8.59 20.38
CA ALA A 166 18.90 -8.04 20.93
C ALA A 166 17.99 -7.54 19.81
N LEU A 167 16.76 -8.04 19.77
CA LEU A 167 15.76 -7.63 18.79
C LEU A 167 15.21 -6.24 19.15
N PRO A 168 14.89 -5.40 18.16
CA PRO A 168 14.15 -4.17 18.40
C PRO A 168 12.71 -4.49 18.87
N PRO A 169 11.99 -3.54 19.50
CA PRO A 169 10.64 -3.78 20.01
C PRO A 169 9.64 -4.29 18.97
N TYR A 170 9.79 -3.88 17.72
CA TYR A 170 8.91 -4.28 16.63
C TYR A 170 9.17 -5.68 16.08
N LEU A 171 10.21 -6.39 16.53
CA LEU A 171 10.57 -7.71 16.00
C LEU A 171 10.41 -8.79 17.07
N THR A 172 9.45 -9.70 16.88
CA THR A 172 9.18 -10.77 17.85
C THR A 172 10.17 -11.92 17.72
N VAL A 173 10.35 -12.67 18.81
CA VAL A 173 11.16 -13.90 18.82
C VAL A 173 10.57 -15.03 17.99
N THR A 174 9.29 -14.95 17.61
CA THR A 174 8.67 -15.89 16.69
C THR A 174 8.91 -15.55 15.22
N GLY A 175 9.57 -14.43 14.93
CA GLY A 175 9.87 -14.00 13.56
C GLY A 175 8.75 -13.17 12.92
N VAL A 176 8.02 -12.39 13.72
CA VAL A 176 7.04 -11.42 13.21
C VAL A 176 7.65 -10.03 13.28
N ASP A 177 7.86 -9.41 12.13
CA ASP A 177 8.21 -7.99 12.01
C ASP A 177 6.91 -7.16 12.04
N LEU A 178 6.57 -6.66 13.22
CA LEU A 178 5.36 -5.89 13.48
C LEU A 178 5.34 -4.57 12.70
N GLN A 179 6.51 -4.01 12.39
CA GLN A 179 6.62 -2.81 11.56
C GLN A 179 6.11 -3.10 10.15
N GLN A 180 6.65 -4.15 9.52
CA GLN A 180 6.23 -4.51 8.16
C GLN A 180 4.79 -4.99 8.12
N LEU A 181 4.39 -5.86 9.05
CA LEU A 181 3.03 -6.42 9.09
C LEU A 181 1.99 -5.31 9.25
N THR A 182 2.19 -4.39 10.20
CA THR A 182 1.27 -3.26 10.41
C THR A 182 1.21 -2.36 9.18
N ASN A 183 2.35 -2.03 8.59
CA ASN A 183 2.39 -1.18 7.40
C ASN A 183 1.66 -1.81 6.21
N LYS A 184 1.96 -3.08 5.88
CA LYS A 184 1.30 -3.74 4.74
C LYS A 184 -0.17 -3.95 5.00
N PHE A 185 -0.53 -4.33 6.22
CA PHE A 185 -1.92 -4.49 6.59
C PHE A 185 -2.68 -3.18 6.43
N LEU A 186 -2.17 -2.04 6.91
CA LEU A 186 -2.82 -0.73 6.75
C LEU A 186 -2.91 -0.26 5.29
N LEU A 187 -1.89 -0.54 4.46
CA LEU A 187 -1.99 -0.28 3.02
C LEU A 187 -3.15 -1.05 2.38
N MET A 188 -3.43 -2.25 2.88
CA MET A 188 -4.53 -3.07 2.38
C MET A 188 -5.87 -2.71 3.02
N SER A 189 -5.91 -2.52 4.33
CA SER A 189 -7.12 -2.31 5.11
C SER A 189 -7.61 -0.87 5.08
N VAL A 190 -6.78 0.09 4.64
CA VAL A 190 -7.16 1.49 4.43
C VAL A 190 -7.11 1.84 2.95
N ALA A 191 -5.93 1.82 2.32
CA ALA A 191 -5.82 2.36 0.96
C ALA A 191 -6.52 1.48 -0.09
N TYR A 192 -6.21 0.18 -0.10
CA TYR A 192 -6.85 -0.76 -1.03
C TYR A 192 -8.34 -0.90 -0.76
N SER A 193 -8.74 -1.16 0.50
CA SER A 193 -10.15 -1.31 0.88
C SER A 193 -11.00 -0.11 0.49
N GLN A 194 -10.53 1.13 0.72
CA GLN A 194 -11.26 2.33 0.35
C GLN A 194 -11.26 2.54 -1.16
N GLY A 195 -10.09 2.42 -1.79
CA GLY A 195 -9.94 2.60 -3.24
C GLY A 195 -10.89 1.70 -4.02
N THR A 196 -10.87 0.40 -3.74
CA THR A 196 -11.69 -0.59 -4.48
C THR A 196 -13.09 -0.76 -3.91
N GLY A 197 -13.27 -0.59 -2.60
CA GLY A 197 -14.48 -0.95 -1.87
C GLY A 197 -15.43 0.20 -1.52
N ASP A 198 -14.97 1.45 -1.62
CA ASP A 198 -15.77 2.67 -1.39
C ASP A 198 -15.86 3.52 -2.66
N TYR A 199 -14.71 3.94 -3.18
CA TYR A 199 -14.65 4.95 -4.23
C TYR A 199 -14.83 4.41 -5.65
N LEU A 200 -14.37 3.18 -5.90
CA LEU A 200 -14.63 2.45 -7.16
C LEU A 200 -15.78 1.44 -7.04
N SER A 201 -16.51 1.45 -5.91
CA SER A 201 -17.64 0.55 -5.70
C SER A 201 -18.87 0.99 -6.52
N ASP A 202 -19.61 -0.01 -6.99
CA ASP A 202 -20.91 0.06 -7.63
C ASP A 202 -22.05 -0.47 -6.74
N ASP A 203 -21.76 -0.94 -5.52
CA ASP A 203 -22.70 -1.70 -4.68
C ASP A 203 -23.03 -1.06 -3.32
N LEU A 204 -22.51 0.15 -3.04
CA LEU A 204 -22.86 0.95 -1.86
C LEU A 204 -24.19 1.73 -2.00
N GLY A 205 -24.86 1.60 -3.15
CA GLY A 205 -26.11 2.27 -3.46
C GLY A 205 -25.95 3.64 -4.13
N ASN A 206 -27.08 4.31 -4.38
CA ASN A 206 -27.12 5.54 -5.16
C ASN A 206 -26.32 6.67 -4.48
N GLY A 207 -25.51 7.38 -5.26
CA GLY A 207 -24.73 8.53 -4.80
C GLY A 207 -23.38 8.19 -4.17
N LYS A 208 -22.89 6.96 -4.32
CA LYS A 208 -21.61 6.47 -3.78
C LYS A 208 -20.76 5.83 -4.87
N GLY A 209 -19.44 5.84 -4.67
CA GLY A 209 -18.47 5.31 -5.63
C GLY A 209 -18.72 5.79 -7.06
N ILE A 210 -18.77 4.85 -8.01
CA ILE A 210 -19.04 5.17 -9.42
C ILE A 210 -20.49 5.55 -9.71
N ASN A 211 -21.40 5.39 -8.73
CA ASN A 211 -22.79 5.83 -8.79
C ASN A 211 -22.99 7.24 -8.17
N ALA A 212 -21.92 7.98 -7.90
CA ALA A 212 -21.99 9.34 -7.39
C ALA A 212 -22.53 10.34 -8.43
N SER A 213 -22.98 11.51 -7.96
CA SER A 213 -23.61 12.52 -8.83
C SER A 213 -22.60 13.24 -9.71
N ALA A 214 -22.93 13.40 -11.00
CA ALA A 214 -22.19 14.26 -11.92
C ALA A 214 -22.51 15.77 -11.76
N GLU A 215 -23.43 16.14 -10.85
CA GLU A 215 -23.69 17.54 -10.52
C GLU A 215 -22.56 18.15 -9.68
N GLN A 216 -22.38 19.47 -9.78
CA GLN A 216 -21.41 20.21 -8.99
C GLN A 216 -21.57 19.95 -7.49
N THR A 217 -20.48 19.60 -6.82
CA THR A 217 -20.49 19.43 -5.37
C THR A 217 -20.63 20.78 -4.68
N VAL A 218 -21.52 20.85 -3.67
CA VAL A 218 -21.62 21.99 -2.76
C VAL A 218 -21.37 21.51 -1.34
N LYS A 219 -20.29 21.96 -0.72
CA LYS A 219 -19.92 21.59 0.65
C LYS A 219 -20.05 22.80 1.57
N SER A 220 -20.88 22.68 2.60
CA SER A 220 -21.15 23.77 3.55
C SER A 220 -21.60 25.09 2.89
N GLY A 221 -22.38 24.98 1.81
CA GLY A 221 -22.86 26.13 1.03
C GLY A 221 -21.84 26.74 0.07
N VAL A 222 -20.63 26.16 -0.03
CA VAL A 222 -19.57 26.60 -0.94
C VAL A 222 -19.49 25.63 -2.12
N PRO A 223 -19.74 26.08 -3.37
CA PRO A 223 -19.50 25.28 -4.56
C PRO A 223 -18.04 24.82 -4.65
N LYS A 224 -17.83 23.64 -5.23
CA LYS A 224 -16.52 23.07 -5.48
C LYS A 224 -16.25 23.01 -6.99
N PRO A 225 -14.97 22.99 -7.41
CA PRO A 225 -14.60 22.92 -8.82
C PRO A 225 -14.80 21.51 -9.41
N TYR A 226 -15.61 20.65 -8.80
CA TYR A 226 -15.79 19.26 -9.21
C TYR A 226 -17.20 18.75 -8.88
N SER A 227 -17.63 17.72 -9.60
CA SER A 227 -18.82 16.94 -9.29
C SER A 227 -18.55 15.87 -8.23
N GLY A 228 -19.61 15.28 -7.70
CA GLY A 228 -19.48 14.18 -6.74
C GLY A 228 -18.77 12.95 -7.34
N LEU A 229 -19.05 12.65 -8.62
CA LEU A 229 -18.46 11.51 -9.33
C LEU A 229 -16.98 11.74 -9.66
N GLU A 230 -16.64 12.94 -10.11
CA GLU A 230 -15.25 13.37 -10.30
C GLU A 230 -14.44 13.20 -9.00
N HIS A 231 -14.97 13.71 -7.89
CA HIS A 231 -14.33 13.60 -6.58
C HIS A 231 -14.16 12.15 -6.14
N ALA A 232 -15.18 11.30 -6.30
CA ALA A 232 -15.09 9.89 -5.92
C ALA A 232 -13.99 9.17 -6.73
N TRP A 233 -13.91 9.40 -8.04
CA TRP A 233 -12.88 8.83 -8.90
C TRP A 233 -11.48 9.31 -8.53
N ASP A 234 -11.34 10.60 -8.24
CA ASP A 234 -10.10 11.24 -7.81
C ASP A 234 -9.64 10.70 -6.44
N GLU A 235 -10.56 10.46 -5.50
CA GLU A 235 -10.26 9.83 -4.21
C GLU A 235 -9.78 8.38 -4.37
N ALA A 236 -10.31 7.61 -5.31
CA ALA A 236 -9.75 6.29 -5.62
C ALA A 236 -8.31 6.37 -6.13
N PHE A 237 -8.03 7.32 -7.03
CA PHE A 237 -6.68 7.57 -7.56
C PHE A 237 -5.70 7.97 -6.44
N GLY A 238 -6.14 8.83 -5.51
CA GLY A 238 -5.32 9.22 -4.35
C GLY A 238 -4.95 8.04 -3.44
N TYR A 239 -5.82 7.04 -3.30
CA TYR A 239 -5.49 5.81 -2.57
C TYR A 239 -4.58 4.85 -3.36
N PHE A 240 -4.63 4.86 -4.71
CA PHE A 240 -3.65 4.15 -5.52
C PHE A 240 -2.25 4.75 -5.30
N GLY A 241 -2.20 6.07 -5.11
CA GLY A 241 -1.01 6.77 -4.67
C GLY A 241 -0.02 7.04 -5.80
N ALA A 242 -0.48 7.11 -7.04
CA ALA A 242 0.37 7.55 -8.15
C ALA A 242 0.53 9.08 -8.14
N ALA A 243 1.70 9.56 -8.56
CA ALA A 243 1.89 10.94 -8.96
C ALA A 243 0.98 11.27 -10.16
N ARG A 244 0.63 12.54 -10.37
CA ARG A 244 -0.20 12.94 -11.51
C ARG A 244 0.54 12.76 -12.84
N ASP A 245 1.87 12.81 -12.81
CA ASP A 245 2.76 12.63 -13.95
C ASP A 245 3.33 11.19 -14.04
N TYR A 246 2.61 10.21 -13.49
CA TYR A 246 3.04 8.81 -13.42
C TYR A 246 3.45 8.21 -14.77
N ASP A 247 2.77 8.61 -15.85
CA ASP A 247 3.07 8.21 -17.23
C ASP A 247 4.43 8.70 -17.74
N LEU A 248 5.02 9.69 -17.08
CA LEU A 248 6.33 10.22 -17.40
C LEU A 248 7.47 9.47 -16.71
N TYR A 249 7.16 8.51 -15.82
CA TYR A 249 8.14 7.66 -15.18
C TYR A 249 8.25 6.31 -15.90
N THR A 250 9.46 5.77 -15.89
CA THR A 250 9.69 4.34 -16.12
C THR A 250 9.44 3.56 -14.84
N ASP A 251 9.14 2.26 -14.96
CA ASP A 251 9.02 1.39 -13.78
C ASP A 251 10.28 1.45 -12.90
N ALA A 252 11.47 1.53 -13.51
CA ALA A 252 12.75 1.63 -12.79
C ALA A 252 12.86 2.89 -11.91
N GLU A 253 12.33 4.03 -12.37
CA GLU A 253 12.30 5.30 -11.63
C GLU A 253 11.30 5.23 -10.47
N ILE A 254 10.12 4.67 -10.69
CA ILE A 254 9.10 4.52 -9.63
C ILE A 254 9.60 3.54 -8.55
N ARG A 255 10.20 2.40 -8.95
CA ARG A 255 10.43 1.28 -8.03
C ARG A 255 11.60 1.48 -7.08
N ASN A 256 12.68 2.15 -7.50
CA ASN A 256 13.97 1.89 -6.89
C ASN A 256 14.98 3.03 -6.86
N HIS A 257 14.55 4.29 -6.86
CA HIS A 257 15.46 5.39 -6.54
C HIS A 257 16.73 5.32 -7.41
N SER A 258 16.55 5.15 -8.72
CA SER A 258 17.67 4.90 -9.63
C SER A 258 18.38 6.21 -9.93
N SER A 259 19.49 6.43 -9.25
CA SER A 259 20.41 7.58 -9.38
C SER A 259 21.26 7.52 -10.66
N ALA A 260 20.71 6.99 -11.76
CA ALA A 260 21.38 7.10 -13.05
C ALA A 260 21.60 8.60 -13.35
N GLU A 261 22.85 8.98 -13.62
CA GLU A 261 23.23 10.38 -13.84
C GLU A 261 22.38 10.99 -14.96
N GLY A 262 21.65 12.06 -14.64
CA GLY A 262 20.73 12.71 -15.58
C GLY A 262 19.30 12.15 -15.59
N ASN A 263 18.92 11.32 -14.61
CA ASN A 263 17.54 10.90 -14.40
C ASN A 263 16.81 11.83 -13.42
N PRO A 264 15.96 12.76 -13.89
CA PRO A 264 15.29 13.72 -13.02
C PRO A 264 14.26 13.07 -12.06
N ARG A 265 13.69 11.91 -12.43
CA ARG A 265 12.60 11.23 -11.71
C ARG A 265 13.04 10.04 -10.86
N GLY A 266 14.36 9.86 -10.75
CA GLY A 266 14.99 8.66 -10.23
C GLY A 266 14.48 8.22 -8.87
N GLU A 267 14.13 9.15 -7.98
CA GLU A 267 13.75 8.95 -6.57
C GLU A 267 12.25 8.65 -6.33
N GLY A 268 11.50 8.35 -7.40
CA GLY A 268 10.07 8.07 -7.33
C GLY A 268 9.19 9.30 -7.03
N TYR A 269 9.77 10.50 -7.16
CA TYR A 269 9.11 11.79 -7.10
C TYR A 269 9.81 12.79 -8.04
N PHE A 270 9.14 13.88 -8.39
CA PHE A 270 9.71 14.93 -9.25
C PHE A 270 8.95 16.26 -9.17
N ASP A 271 9.67 17.36 -8.94
CA ASP A 271 9.17 18.74 -9.06
C ASP A 271 8.83 19.02 -10.53
N THR A 272 7.61 18.71 -10.91
CA THR A 272 7.13 18.76 -12.28
C THR A 272 6.80 20.19 -12.68
N ASN A 273 6.39 21.02 -11.71
CA ASN A 273 5.99 22.39 -11.95
C ASN A 273 7.17 23.40 -11.87
N GLY A 274 8.31 22.99 -11.30
CA GLY A 274 9.54 23.75 -11.17
C GLY A 274 9.53 24.82 -10.08
N ASP A 275 8.70 24.69 -9.05
CA ASP A 275 8.53 25.66 -7.96
C ASP A 275 9.55 25.51 -6.82
N GLY A 276 10.36 24.44 -6.85
CA GLY A 276 11.39 24.14 -5.86
C GLY A 276 10.87 23.40 -4.63
N GLU A 277 9.63 22.95 -4.63
CA GLU A 277 9.03 22.06 -3.65
C GLU A 277 8.57 20.75 -4.33
N ILE A 278 8.37 19.70 -3.55
CA ILE A 278 7.74 18.46 -4.02
C ILE A 278 6.33 18.41 -3.43
N ASP A 279 5.32 18.50 -4.29
CA ASP A 279 3.92 18.41 -3.88
C ASP A 279 3.55 16.96 -3.52
N LEU A 280 3.35 16.70 -2.24
CA LEU A 280 2.85 15.45 -1.67
C LEU A 280 1.59 14.94 -2.36
N ARG A 281 0.76 15.85 -2.89
CA ARG A 281 -0.52 15.52 -3.54
C ARG A 281 -0.37 15.19 -5.02
N SER A 282 0.73 15.52 -5.69
CA SER A 282 0.78 15.36 -7.15
C SER A 282 2.10 14.85 -7.71
N GLU A 283 3.18 14.85 -6.95
CA GLU A 283 4.53 14.64 -7.48
C GLU A 283 5.25 13.46 -6.82
N ILE A 284 4.56 12.65 -6.01
CA ILE A 284 5.14 11.49 -5.31
C ILE A 284 4.34 10.22 -5.60
N ASN A 285 5.06 9.13 -5.88
CA ASN A 285 4.51 7.79 -5.93
C ASN A 285 4.57 7.09 -4.57
N PHE A 286 3.44 6.58 -4.12
CA PHE A 286 3.24 5.86 -2.87
C PHE A 286 2.78 4.41 -3.12
N ALA A 287 2.96 3.58 -2.09
CA ALA A 287 2.22 2.33 -1.89
C ALA A 287 1.99 1.46 -3.15
N ALA A 288 0.75 1.42 -3.65
CA ALA A 288 0.32 0.53 -4.72
C ALA A 288 1.00 0.86 -6.06
N ALA A 289 1.12 2.15 -6.39
CA ALA A 289 1.86 2.60 -7.57
C ALA A 289 3.31 2.08 -7.53
N VAL A 290 3.99 2.22 -6.39
CA VAL A 290 5.35 1.70 -6.22
C VAL A 290 5.41 0.17 -6.33
N ASN A 291 4.44 -0.56 -5.78
CA ASN A 291 4.39 -2.02 -5.91
C ASN A 291 4.13 -2.45 -7.36
N ALA A 292 3.27 -1.75 -8.10
CA ALA A 292 3.01 -2.02 -9.51
C ALA A 292 4.31 -1.96 -10.32
N ALA A 293 5.06 -0.87 -10.18
CA ALA A 293 6.35 -0.72 -10.85
C ALA A 293 7.39 -1.77 -10.43
N LYS A 294 7.42 -2.17 -9.15
CA LYS A 294 8.29 -3.26 -8.69
C LYS A 294 7.96 -4.57 -9.38
N ARG A 295 6.67 -4.88 -9.56
CA ARG A 295 6.23 -6.15 -10.17
C ARG A 295 6.37 -6.17 -11.67
N ASP A 296 6.14 -5.05 -12.34
CA ASP A 296 6.40 -4.92 -13.77
C ASP A 296 7.90 -5.02 -14.07
N PHE A 297 8.73 -4.28 -13.32
CA PHE A 297 10.18 -4.37 -13.45
C PHE A 297 10.72 -5.78 -13.16
N GLY A 298 10.22 -6.41 -12.09
CA GLY A 298 10.65 -7.74 -11.66
C GLY A 298 10.08 -8.90 -12.48
N SER A 299 9.14 -8.65 -13.40
CA SER A 299 8.55 -9.71 -14.23
C SER A 299 9.55 -10.23 -15.26
N SER A 300 9.43 -11.51 -15.61
CA SER A 300 10.24 -12.19 -16.62
C SER A 300 10.11 -11.50 -17.98
N ASP A 301 11.21 -11.43 -18.73
CA ASP A 301 11.22 -10.91 -20.10
C ASP A 301 10.32 -11.72 -21.05
N ASP A 302 10.12 -13.00 -20.76
CA ASP A 302 9.23 -13.90 -21.52
C ASP A 302 7.75 -13.76 -21.12
N ALA A 303 7.46 -13.08 -20.01
CA ALA A 303 6.11 -12.91 -19.46
C ALA A 303 5.94 -11.56 -18.74
N LYS A 304 6.27 -10.46 -19.42
CA LYS A 304 6.18 -9.11 -18.85
C LYS A 304 4.77 -8.75 -18.40
N THR A 305 4.66 -8.19 -17.19
CA THR A 305 3.46 -7.47 -16.74
C THR A 305 3.59 -5.98 -17.03
N ASN A 306 2.45 -5.29 -17.01
CA ASN A 306 2.38 -3.84 -17.20
C ASN A 306 1.22 -3.23 -16.39
N PHE A 307 1.22 -3.51 -15.09
CA PHE A 307 0.24 -3.00 -14.13
C PHE A 307 0.28 -1.48 -14.00
N THR A 308 1.47 -0.86 -14.05
CA THR A 308 1.63 0.60 -13.96
C THR A 308 0.81 1.31 -15.03
N THR A 309 1.06 0.99 -16.30
CA THR A 309 0.33 1.57 -17.44
C THR A 309 -1.14 1.19 -17.41
N ALA A 310 -1.47 -0.10 -17.20
CA ALA A 310 -2.86 -0.57 -17.28
C ALA A 310 -3.78 0.12 -16.26
N ILE A 311 -3.30 0.31 -15.02
CA ILE A 311 -4.08 0.99 -13.98
C ILE A 311 -4.18 2.48 -14.27
N PHE A 312 -3.07 3.13 -14.61
CA PHE A 312 -3.03 4.58 -14.81
C PHE A 312 -3.84 5.02 -16.02
N ASP A 313 -3.71 4.33 -17.15
CA ASP A 313 -4.48 4.62 -18.36
C ASP A 313 -5.99 4.48 -18.13
N ALA A 314 -6.41 3.49 -17.33
CA ALA A 314 -7.80 3.30 -16.97
C ALA A 314 -8.32 4.42 -16.04
N PHE A 315 -7.49 4.89 -15.09
CA PHE A 315 -7.82 6.05 -14.27
C PHE A 315 -7.99 7.32 -15.11
N VAL A 316 -7.07 7.59 -16.04
CA VAL A 316 -7.14 8.75 -16.95
C VAL A 316 -8.38 8.63 -17.85
N THR A 317 -8.58 7.47 -18.47
CA THR A 317 -9.70 7.21 -19.38
C THR A 317 -11.04 7.37 -18.67
N GLY A 318 -11.23 6.74 -17.50
CA GLY A 318 -12.45 6.88 -16.72
C GLY A 318 -12.71 8.30 -16.26
N ARG A 319 -11.65 9.03 -15.87
CA ARG A 319 -11.77 10.44 -15.48
C ARG A 319 -12.16 11.33 -16.65
N SER A 320 -11.64 11.08 -17.85
CA SER A 320 -12.07 11.75 -19.09
C SER A 320 -13.54 11.47 -19.41
N LEU A 321 -13.98 10.20 -19.34
CA LEU A 321 -15.38 9.82 -19.57
C LEU A 321 -16.35 10.59 -18.66
N ILE A 322 -16.02 10.69 -17.36
CA ILE A 322 -16.81 11.45 -16.38
C ILE A 322 -16.86 12.93 -16.75
N THR A 323 -15.72 13.53 -17.10
CA THR A 323 -15.61 14.98 -17.38
C THR A 323 -16.37 15.37 -18.64
N GLU A 324 -16.20 14.59 -19.71
CA GLU A 324 -16.73 14.90 -21.04
C GLU A 324 -18.25 14.68 -21.12
N SER A 325 -18.75 13.71 -20.36
CA SER A 325 -20.16 13.29 -20.43
C SER A 325 -21.05 13.92 -19.37
N GLY A 326 -20.49 14.36 -18.24
CA GLY A 326 -21.26 14.93 -17.13
C GLY A 326 -22.41 14.00 -16.70
N ALA A 327 -23.65 14.51 -16.71
CA ALA A 327 -24.84 13.75 -16.33
C ALA A 327 -25.19 12.57 -17.27
N ASP A 328 -24.62 12.54 -18.48
CA ASP A 328 -24.86 11.51 -19.50
C ASP A 328 -23.74 10.46 -19.55
N VAL A 329 -22.94 10.32 -18.48
CA VAL A 329 -21.85 9.32 -18.41
C VAL A 329 -22.35 7.90 -18.70
N ASP A 330 -21.66 7.22 -19.63
CA ASP A 330 -21.93 5.80 -19.89
C ASP A 330 -21.34 4.96 -18.74
N LEU A 331 -22.22 4.54 -17.83
CA LEU A 331 -21.83 3.74 -16.69
C LEU A 331 -21.22 2.39 -17.09
N VAL A 332 -21.58 1.83 -18.25
CA VAL A 332 -20.99 0.56 -18.72
C VAL A 332 -19.53 0.76 -19.11
N GLU A 333 -19.21 1.87 -19.80
CA GLU A 333 -17.82 2.19 -20.14
C GLU A 333 -17.02 2.57 -18.89
N LEU A 334 -17.62 3.28 -17.94
CA LEU A 334 -16.98 3.62 -16.67
C LEU A 334 -16.70 2.38 -15.81
N GLU A 335 -17.66 1.46 -15.70
CA GLU A 335 -17.51 0.16 -15.04
C GLU A 335 -16.38 -0.66 -15.68
N ALA A 336 -16.24 -0.62 -17.01
CA ALA A 336 -15.14 -1.29 -17.68
C ALA A 336 -13.75 -0.74 -17.28
N GLN A 337 -13.61 0.59 -17.14
CA GLN A 337 -12.37 1.20 -16.65
C GLN A 337 -12.13 0.87 -15.17
N ARG A 338 -13.19 0.89 -14.36
CA ARG A 338 -13.15 0.48 -12.95
C ARG A 338 -12.64 -0.95 -12.81
N ASP A 339 -13.17 -1.88 -13.59
CA ASP A 339 -12.78 -3.29 -13.55
C ASP A 339 -11.31 -3.48 -13.94
N ILE A 340 -10.81 -2.73 -14.92
CA ILE A 340 -9.38 -2.74 -15.26
C ILE A 340 -8.53 -2.31 -14.06
N ILE A 341 -8.90 -1.22 -13.38
CA ILE A 341 -8.18 -0.71 -12.21
C ILE A 341 -8.19 -1.75 -11.09
N VAL A 342 -9.38 -2.17 -10.65
CA VAL A 342 -9.55 -3.04 -9.47
C VAL A 342 -8.86 -4.40 -9.69
N ASN A 343 -9.05 -5.00 -10.86
CA ASN A 343 -8.44 -6.31 -11.17
C ASN A 343 -6.92 -6.24 -11.23
N ASN A 344 -6.34 -5.18 -11.81
CA ASN A 344 -4.89 -5.05 -11.87
C ASN A 344 -4.31 -4.65 -10.51
N TRP A 345 -5.00 -3.82 -9.73
CA TRP A 345 -4.56 -3.46 -8.38
C TRP A 345 -4.51 -4.69 -7.47
N GLU A 346 -5.49 -5.58 -7.53
CA GLU A 346 -5.43 -6.86 -6.82
C GLU A 346 -4.26 -7.72 -7.29
N LYS A 347 -4.04 -7.81 -8.61
CA LYS A 347 -2.91 -8.55 -9.20
C LYS A 347 -1.55 -7.98 -8.77
N VAL A 348 -1.40 -6.67 -8.60
CA VAL A 348 -0.19 -6.05 -8.06
C VAL A 348 0.15 -6.61 -6.69
N TYR A 349 -0.83 -6.66 -5.78
CA TYR A 349 -0.62 -7.19 -4.44
C TYR A 349 -0.46 -8.71 -4.41
N ALA A 350 -1.18 -9.44 -5.26
CA ALA A 350 -0.99 -10.89 -5.40
C ALA A 350 0.39 -11.26 -5.96
N ALA A 351 0.88 -10.54 -6.98
CA ALA A 351 2.24 -10.70 -7.49
C ALA A 351 3.29 -10.32 -6.43
N THR A 352 2.98 -9.32 -5.60
CA THR A 352 3.83 -8.95 -4.46
C THR A 352 3.84 -10.03 -3.38
N ALA A 353 2.72 -10.72 -3.14
CA ALA A 353 2.68 -11.89 -2.26
C ALA A 353 3.49 -13.07 -2.85
N VAL A 354 3.42 -13.33 -4.15
CA VAL A 354 4.29 -14.34 -4.81
C VAL A 354 5.77 -14.02 -4.59
N HIS A 355 6.17 -12.76 -4.80
CA HIS A 355 7.54 -12.30 -4.52
C HIS A 355 7.98 -12.60 -3.09
N TYR A 356 7.17 -12.27 -2.08
CA TYR A 356 7.57 -12.53 -0.70
C TYR A 356 7.47 -14.02 -0.29
N ILE A 357 6.67 -14.84 -0.99
CA ILE A 357 6.78 -16.31 -0.86
C ILE A 357 8.15 -16.77 -1.36
N ASN A 358 8.60 -16.27 -2.50
CA ASN A 358 9.91 -16.58 -3.06
C ASN A 358 11.04 -16.15 -2.13
N ASP A 359 11.02 -14.92 -1.63
CA ASP A 359 12.02 -14.42 -0.68
C ASP A 359 12.03 -15.22 0.62
N THR A 360 10.86 -15.59 1.15
CA THR A 360 10.76 -16.44 2.36
C THR A 360 11.37 -17.83 2.10
N LEU A 361 11.13 -18.43 0.94
CA LEU A 361 11.75 -19.72 0.54
C LEU A 361 13.27 -19.60 0.40
N GLN A 362 13.77 -18.47 -0.09
CA GLN A 362 15.19 -18.15 -0.18
C GLN A 362 15.81 -18.00 1.22
N ASP A 363 15.20 -17.25 2.14
CA ASP A 363 15.67 -17.15 3.52
C ASP A 363 15.73 -18.53 4.20
N MET A 364 14.76 -19.40 3.90
CA MET A 364 14.76 -20.78 4.39
C MET A 364 15.84 -21.67 3.75
N ASN A 365 16.34 -21.37 2.55
CA ASN A 365 17.46 -22.10 1.94
C ASN A 365 18.76 -21.89 2.73
N ASP A 366 18.90 -20.72 3.35
CA ASP A 366 20.10 -20.35 4.08
C ASP A 366 20.16 -20.96 5.48
N PHE A 367 19.13 -21.69 5.92
CA PHE A 367 19.10 -22.35 7.23
C PHE A 367 20.35 -23.19 7.50
N GLY A 368 21.01 -22.91 8.62
CA GLY A 368 22.24 -23.59 9.03
C GLY A 368 23.52 -23.09 8.34
N THR A 369 23.42 -22.05 7.51
CA THR A 369 24.55 -21.36 6.90
C THR A 369 24.83 -20.02 7.60
N ASN A 370 25.94 -19.36 7.23
CA ASN A 370 26.26 -18.02 7.72
C ASN A 370 25.43 -16.92 7.02
N ASP A 371 24.74 -17.24 5.94
CA ASP A 371 23.98 -16.27 5.13
C ASP A 371 22.56 -16.06 5.70
N TYR A 372 22.09 -16.97 6.57
CA TYR A 372 20.76 -16.85 7.18
C TYR A 372 20.63 -15.60 8.07
N SER A 373 19.65 -14.78 7.73
CA SER A 373 19.26 -13.61 8.52
C SER A 373 17.84 -13.80 9.08
N PHE A 374 17.73 -13.96 10.41
CA PHE A 374 16.44 -13.97 11.11
C PHE A 374 15.61 -12.71 10.82
N ARG A 375 16.28 -11.56 10.73
CA ARG A 375 15.66 -10.26 10.50
C ARG A 375 15.06 -10.18 9.09
N ASN A 376 15.76 -10.68 8.07
CA ASN A 376 15.23 -10.73 6.71
C ASN A 376 14.06 -11.70 6.61
N HIS A 377 14.20 -12.91 7.17
CA HIS A 377 13.14 -13.90 7.16
C HIS A 377 11.85 -13.39 7.83
N ALA A 378 11.98 -12.77 9.01
CA ALA A 378 10.84 -12.17 9.70
C ALA A 378 10.20 -11.04 8.89
N LYS A 379 11.03 -10.18 8.29
CA LYS A 379 10.59 -9.07 7.44
C LYS A 379 9.80 -9.59 6.23
N HIS A 380 10.38 -10.48 5.41
CA HIS A 380 9.75 -10.99 4.20
C HIS A 380 8.45 -11.73 4.51
N TRP A 381 8.43 -12.57 5.54
CA TRP A 381 7.21 -13.25 5.99
C TRP A 381 6.13 -12.26 6.44
N SER A 382 6.49 -11.21 7.19
CA SER A 382 5.52 -10.21 7.64
C SER A 382 4.99 -9.33 6.51
N GLU A 383 5.81 -9.00 5.51
CA GLU A 383 5.34 -8.32 4.29
C GLU A 383 4.36 -9.22 3.52
N LEU A 384 4.69 -10.50 3.31
CA LEU A 384 3.80 -11.50 2.72
C LEU A 384 2.45 -11.58 3.45
N LYS A 385 2.49 -11.77 4.77
CA LYS A 385 1.29 -11.97 5.60
C LYS A 385 0.35 -10.77 5.51
N GLY A 386 0.87 -9.55 5.59
CA GLY A 386 0.06 -8.34 5.50
C GLY A 386 -0.65 -8.18 4.15
N PHE A 387 0.03 -8.46 3.03
CA PHE A 387 -0.59 -8.42 1.71
C PHE A 387 -1.66 -9.51 1.54
N VAL A 388 -1.35 -10.76 1.91
CA VAL A 388 -2.29 -11.89 1.78
C VAL A 388 -3.54 -11.69 2.62
N MET A 389 -3.42 -11.24 3.88
CA MET A 389 -4.58 -10.90 4.70
C MET A 389 -5.42 -9.80 4.03
N GLY A 390 -4.76 -8.83 3.40
CA GLY A 390 -5.41 -7.70 2.76
C GLY A 390 -6.27 -8.00 1.54
N LEU A 391 -6.01 -9.09 0.82
CA LEU A 391 -6.72 -9.42 -0.44
C LEU A 391 -8.24 -9.56 -0.24
N GLN A 392 -8.69 -9.85 0.99
CA GLN A 392 -10.11 -10.01 1.34
C GLN A 392 -10.92 -8.70 1.31
N PHE A 393 -10.28 -7.54 1.18
CA PHE A 393 -10.96 -6.25 1.28
C PHE A 393 -11.50 -5.70 -0.04
N ASN A 394 -11.22 -6.35 -1.18
CA ASN A 394 -11.82 -5.99 -2.45
C ASN A 394 -13.19 -6.66 -2.61
N PRO A 395 -14.30 -5.91 -2.79
CA PRO A 395 -15.62 -6.52 -3.02
C PRO A 395 -15.72 -7.25 -4.35
N ASN A 396 -14.90 -6.87 -5.34
CA ASN A 396 -14.83 -7.48 -6.66
C ASN A 396 -13.59 -8.38 -6.79
N ALA A 397 -13.28 -9.11 -5.71
CA ALA A 397 -12.06 -9.90 -5.66
C ALA A 397 -12.01 -10.98 -6.76
N LEU A 398 -10.86 -11.11 -7.42
CA LEU A 398 -10.61 -12.20 -8.36
C LEU A 398 -10.39 -13.53 -7.63
N ILE A 399 -9.69 -13.48 -6.51
CA ILE A 399 -9.46 -14.65 -5.64
C ILE A 399 -10.66 -14.91 -4.73
N SER A 400 -10.94 -16.18 -4.45
CA SER A 400 -12.00 -16.53 -3.51
C SER A 400 -11.56 -16.34 -2.05
N ILE A 401 -12.52 -16.03 -1.16
CA ILE A 401 -12.23 -15.94 0.28
C ILE A 401 -11.72 -17.28 0.85
N THR A 402 -12.17 -18.41 0.31
CA THR A 402 -11.70 -19.75 0.71
C THR A 402 -10.23 -19.97 0.35
N ASP A 403 -9.79 -19.47 -0.81
CA ASP A 403 -8.39 -19.53 -1.21
C ASP A 403 -7.53 -18.64 -0.31
N ILE A 404 -8.00 -17.42 0.02
CA ILE A 404 -7.32 -16.52 0.98
C ILE A 404 -7.18 -17.19 2.36
N GLU A 405 -8.23 -17.85 2.87
CA GLU A 405 -8.19 -18.57 4.14
C GLU A 405 -7.21 -19.75 4.10
N THR A 406 -7.17 -20.47 2.98
CA THR A 406 -6.25 -21.60 2.77
C THR A 406 -4.80 -21.12 2.75
N ILE A 407 -4.51 -20.05 2.00
CA ILE A 407 -3.18 -19.43 1.98
C ILE A 407 -2.79 -18.98 3.39
N ASN A 408 -3.65 -18.24 4.10
CA ASN A 408 -3.33 -17.77 5.45
C ASN A 408 -3.08 -18.92 6.44
N THR A 409 -3.81 -20.03 6.31
CA THR A 409 -3.59 -21.25 7.10
C THR A 409 -2.22 -21.86 6.81
N ASN A 410 -1.82 -21.89 5.53
CA ASN A 410 -0.50 -22.36 5.12
C ASN A 410 0.63 -21.47 5.65
N LEU A 411 0.44 -20.14 5.66
CA LEU A 411 1.42 -19.18 6.17
C LEU A 411 1.57 -19.22 7.70
N GLY A 412 0.48 -19.51 8.41
CA GLY A 412 0.40 -19.42 9.87
C GLY A 412 0.36 -17.98 10.39
N ASP A 413 0.47 -17.83 11.71
CA ASP A 413 0.59 -16.54 12.42
C ASP A 413 2.05 -16.18 12.76
N ALA A 414 3.01 -17.02 12.35
CA ALA A 414 4.46 -16.78 12.41
C ALA A 414 5.18 -17.71 11.40
N PRO A 415 6.39 -17.34 10.91
CA PRO A 415 7.17 -18.23 10.05
C PRO A 415 7.72 -19.44 10.82
N VAL A 416 8.02 -20.52 10.10
CA VAL A 416 8.81 -21.63 10.66
C VAL A 416 10.29 -21.24 10.68
N LEU A 417 10.90 -21.22 11.86
CA LEU A 417 12.30 -20.83 12.05
C LEU A 417 13.28 -22.00 11.84
N SER A 418 14.56 -21.67 11.68
CA SER A 418 15.66 -22.64 11.50
C SER A 418 15.89 -23.57 12.71
N THR A 419 15.29 -23.27 13.86
CA THR A 419 15.33 -24.11 15.08
C THR A 419 14.31 -25.24 15.07
N ALA A 420 13.37 -25.25 14.11
CA ALA A 420 12.41 -26.33 13.95
C ALA A 420 13.07 -27.61 13.40
N ASP A 421 12.39 -28.75 13.55
CA ASP A 421 12.87 -30.00 12.96
C ASP A 421 12.70 -30.02 11.43
N THR A 422 13.49 -30.87 10.77
CA THR A 422 13.52 -30.99 9.30
C THR A 422 12.15 -31.32 8.68
N THR A 423 11.28 -32.05 9.39
CA THR A 423 9.95 -32.40 8.87
C THR A 423 9.06 -31.17 8.87
N THR A 424 9.06 -30.41 9.96
CA THR A 424 8.34 -29.14 10.08
C THR A 424 8.78 -28.13 9.03
N ILE A 425 10.10 -28.00 8.82
CA ILE A 425 10.67 -27.12 7.79
C ILE A 425 10.20 -27.54 6.39
N ASN A 426 10.34 -28.82 6.02
CA ASN A 426 9.95 -29.30 4.70
C ASN A 426 8.45 -29.17 4.43
N ASN A 427 7.61 -29.42 5.44
CA ASN A 427 6.16 -29.23 5.33
C ASN A 427 5.82 -27.75 5.09
N TYR A 428 6.49 -26.83 5.80
CA TYR A 428 6.25 -25.40 5.62
C TYR A 428 6.65 -24.91 4.24
N ARG A 429 7.79 -25.36 3.70
CA ARG A 429 8.19 -25.07 2.31
C ARG A 429 7.13 -25.54 1.31
N ALA A 430 6.59 -26.73 1.51
CA ALA A 430 5.51 -27.25 0.66
C ALA A 430 4.23 -26.41 0.78
N SER A 431 3.87 -25.94 1.98
CA SER A 431 2.74 -25.03 2.21
C SER A 431 2.92 -23.65 1.54
N LEU A 432 4.14 -23.11 1.54
CA LEU A 432 4.48 -21.87 0.84
C LEU A 432 4.32 -22.04 -0.69
N ILE A 433 4.86 -23.12 -1.25
CA ILE A 433 4.72 -23.44 -2.68
C ILE A 433 3.23 -23.64 -3.04
N ALA A 434 2.48 -24.40 -2.26
CA ALA A 434 1.05 -24.60 -2.50
C ALA A 434 0.26 -23.28 -2.45
N SER A 435 0.64 -22.35 -1.58
CA SER A 435 0.05 -21.01 -1.52
C SER A 435 0.34 -20.19 -2.77
N ARG A 436 1.57 -20.30 -3.28
CA ARG A 436 1.98 -19.68 -4.54
C ARG A 436 1.21 -20.24 -5.73
N ASP A 437 0.97 -21.55 -5.76
CA ASP A 437 0.18 -22.20 -6.81
C ASP A 437 -1.29 -21.74 -6.80
N ILE A 438 -1.87 -21.52 -5.61
CA ILE A 438 -3.23 -20.95 -5.48
C ILE A 438 -3.27 -19.53 -6.08
N LEU A 439 -2.31 -18.67 -5.73
CA LEU A 439 -2.20 -17.33 -6.30
C LEU A 439 -2.02 -17.39 -7.82
N GLN A 440 -1.14 -18.26 -8.31
CA GLN A 440 -0.94 -18.44 -9.74
C GLN A 440 -2.24 -18.76 -10.47
N ALA A 441 -2.99 -19.74 -9.96
CA ALA A 441 -4.24 -20.19 -10.57
C ALA A 441 -5.33 -19.12 -10.53
N ALA A 442 -5.48 -18.41 -9.40
CA ALA A 442 -6.49 -17.38 -9.23
C ALA A 442 -6.30 -16.19 -10.18
N TYR A 443 -5.05 -15.80 -10.43
CA TYR A 443 -4.72 -14.61 -11.22
C TYR A 443 -4.24 -14.92 -12.64
N ASN A 444 -4.12 -16.21 -12.98
CA ASN A 444 -3.54 -16.69 -14.23
C ASN A 444 -2.16 -16.09 -14.50
N PHE A 445 -1.30 -16.10 -13.47
CA PHE A 445 0.09 -15.66 -13.62
C PHE A 445 0.90 -16.67 -14.43
N ALA A 446 1.78 -16.15 -15.28
CA ALA A 446 2.66 -16.97 -16.12
C ALA A 446 3.70 -17.72 -15.27
N ASP A 447 4.05 -18.93 -15.68
CA ASP A 447 4.99 -19.81 -14.97
C ASP A 447 6.35 -19.12 -14.75
N GLU A 448 6.80 -18.32 -15.73
CA GLU A 448 8.07 -17.61 -15.70
C GLU A 448 8.16 -16.54 -14.60
N ASN A 449 7.04 -16.11 -14.04
CA ASN A 449 6.99 -15.14 -12.95
C ASN A 449 6.90 -15.79 -11.55
N MET A 450 6.65 -17.09 -11.47
CA MET A 450 6.35 -17.74 -10.18
C MET A 450 7.59 -18.12 -9.40
N GLY A 451 8.69 -18.44 -10.08
CA GLY A 451 9.89 -18.97 -9.47
C GLY A 451 9.82 -20.46 -9.16
N ASP A 452 10.97 -21.08 -8.96
CA ASP A 452 11.12 -22.52 -8.75
C ASP A 452 10.86 -22.93 -7.28
N ALA A 453 11.16 -24.19 -6.93
CA ALA A 453 10.93 -24.71 -5.58
C ALA A 453 11.84 -24.07 -4.50
N ASN A 454 12.91 -23.40 -4.90
CA ASN A 454 13.80 -22.65 -4.02
C ASN A 454 13.40 -21.18 -3.89
N GLY A 455 12.39 -20.74 -4.65
CA GLY A 455 12.00 -19.33 -4.73
C GLY A 455 12.89 -18.51 -5.66
N GLU A 456 13.69 -19.14 -6.52
CA GLU A 456 14.55 -18.43 -7.49
C GLU A 456 13.85 -18.33 -8.86
N ASN A 457 14.39 -17.52 -9.78
CA ASN A 457 13.94 -17.44 -11.17
C ASN A 457 12.46 -17.02 -11.34
N GLY A 458 11.95 -16.17 -10.45
CA GLY A 458 10.63 -15.57 -10.51
C GLY A 458 10.64 -14.16 -9.95
N TRP A 459 9.45 -13.64 -9.63
CA TRP A 459 9.25 -12.32 -9.04
C TRP A 459 9.98 -12.04 -7.75
#